data_AF-A0A848U1X8-F1
#
_entry.id   AF-A0A848U1X8-F1
#
_cell.length_a   1.000
_cell.length_b   1.000
_cell.length_c   1.000
_cell.angle_alpha   90.00
_cell.angle_beta   90.00
_cell.angle_gamma   90.00
#
_symmetry.space_group_name_H-M   'P 1'
#
loop_
_entity.id
_entity.type
_entity.pdbx_description
1 polymer ?
#
loop_
_entity_poly.entity_id
_entity_poly.type
_entity_poly.pdbx_seq_one_letter_code
_entity_poly.pdbx_strand_id
1 'polypeptide(L)'
;MKAQDAELTVPIIDGKNFFEEKNGTVTVEAEYFYKQSKTEIRQWYRTTKHETPEIGRDEDENHGSSASNNAYLEILPDTRVTHNDTLIRGGNFSNEPGRMAIVNYKVRINNPGRYYVWVRAFSTGGEDNGVHVGLNGEWPAHGQRMQWCDGKNKWTWASKQRTKEVHCGVPHQIYLDIAESGIHDIQFSMREDG
;
A
#
# COMPACT_ATOMS: atom_id res chain seq x y z
N MET A 1 4.98 21.88 7.23
CA MET A 1 4.55 20.64 7.91
C MET A 1 4.42 20.97 9.38
N LYS A 2 3.24 20.79 9.99
CA LYS A 2 3.07 20.97 11.44
C LYS A 2 3.81 19.82 12.14
N ALA A 3 4.23 20.01 13.39
CA ALA A 3 4.96 18.97 14.14
C ALA A 3 4.15 17.65 14.26
N GLN A 4 2.82 17.76 14.29
CA GLN A 4 1.89 16.64 14.36
C GLN A 4 1.85 15.80 13.07
N ASP A 5 1.84 16.45 11.90
CA ASP A 5 1.86 15.75 10.60
C ASP A 5 3.15 14.92 10.41
N ALA A 6 4.26 15.37 11.01
CA ALA A 6 5.52 14.65 10.93
C ALA A 6 5.43 13.29 11.67
N GLU A 7 4.72 13.21 12.80
CA GLU A 7 4.60 11.96 13.57
C GLU A 7 3.80 10.87 12.82
N LEU A 8 2.81 11.27 12.02
CA LEU A 8 1.95 10.36 11.26
C LEU A 8 2.67 9.66 10.10
N THR A 9 3.84 10.17 9.70
CA THR A 9 4.64 9.60 8.61
C THR A 9 5.86 8.80 9.10
N VAL A 10 6.15 8.88 10.40
CA VAL A 10 7.30 8.22 11.01
C VAL A 10 6.94 6.74 11.32
N PRO A 11 7.84 5.78 11.03
CA PRO A 11 7.67 4.39 11.42
C PRO A 11 7.40 4.19 12.92
N ILE A 12 6.49 3.29 13.27
CA ILE A 12 6.26 2.87 14.68
C ILE A 12 7.35 1.91 15.14
N ILE A 13 7.91 1.14 14.21
CA ILE A 13 8.94 0.13 14.44
C ILE A 13 10.21 0.48 13.68
N ASP A 14 11.34 -0.08 14.10
CA ASP A 14 12.63 0.15 13.44
C ASP A 14 13.05 -1.03 12.55
N GLY A 15 14.16 -0.88 11.83
CA GLY A 15 14.67 -1.89 10.91
C GLY A 15 15.19 -3.18 11.55
N LYS A 16 15.16 -3.32 12.88
CA LYS A 16 15.48 -4.56 13.61
C LYS A 16 14.23 -5.39 13.86
N ASN A 17 13.05 -4.79 13.81
CA ASN A 17 11.79 -5.50 13.88
C ASN A 17 11.50 -6.21 12.56
N PHE A 18 10.96 -7.43 12.63
CA PHE A 18 10.51 -8.20 11.47
C PHE A 18 9.25 -8.99 11.84
N PHE A 19 8.44 -9.27 10.82
CA PHE A 19 7.32 -10.19 10.91
C PHE A 19 7.80 -11.57 10.48
N GLU A 20 7.34 -12.62 11.16
CA GLU A 20 7.80 -13.97 10.88
C GLU A 20 6.69 -14.79 10.25
N GLU A 21 7.02 -15.41 9.12
CA GLU A 21 6.15 -16.39 8.48
C GLU A 21 5.99 -17.64 9.34
N LYS A 22 4.74 -18.06 9.50
CA LYS A 22 4.35 -19.27 10.22
C LYS A 22 3.40 -20.08 9.35
N ASN A 23 3.76 -21.35 9.11
CA ASN A 23 2.94 -22.31 8.37
C ASN A 23 2.50 -21.81 6.98
N GLY A 24 3.43 -21.20 6.23
CA GLY A 24 3.23 -20.67 4.90
C GLY A 24 2.51 -19.31 4.84
N THR A 25 2.23 -18.67 5.98
CA THR A 25 1.49 -17.40 6.04
C THR A 25 2.19 -16.37 6.91
N VAL A 26 2.11 -15.10 6.51
CA VAL A 26 2.47 -13.94 7.33
C VAL A 26 1.39 -12.87 7.15
N THR A 27 1.06 -12.16 8.22
CA THR A 27 0.11 -11.05 8.21
C THR A 27 0.72 -9.86 8.92
N VAL A 28 0.55 -8.68 8.35
CA VAL A 28 1.19 -7.45 8.78
C VAL A 28 0.15 -6.33 8.74
N GLU A 29 0.07 -5.55 9.82
CA GLU A 29 -0.72 -4.32 9.85
C GLU A 29 0.03 -3.22 9.10
N ALA A 30 -0.67 -2.48 8.24
CA ALA A 30 -0.06 -1.54 7.30
C ALA A 30 0.75 -0.44 8.02
N GLU A 31 0.27 0.04 9.16
CA GLU A 31 0.91 1.10 9.93
C GLU A 31 2.25 0.69 10.58
N TYR A 32 2.62 -0.59 10.50
CA TYR A 32 3.88 -1.13 11.03
C TYR A 32 4.96 -1.25 9.94
N PHE A 33 4.99 -0.35 8.97
CA PHE A 33 6.15 -0.19 8.11
C PHE A 33 7.35 0.28 8.95
N TYR A 34 8.55 -0.20 8.63
CA TYR A 34 9.77 0.20 9.36
C TYR A 34 10.51 1.35 8.67
N LYS A 35 10.19 1.60 7.40
CA LYS A 35 10.81 2.63 6.56
C LYS A 35 9.84 3.05 5.46
N GLN A 36 9.90 4.33 5.13
CA GLN A 36 9.29 4.89 3.94
C GLN A 36 10.33 5.69 3.12
N SER A 37 10.15 5.79 1.80
CA SER A 37 11.03 6.55 0.90
C SER A 37 10.30 7.09 -0.34
N LYS A 38 10.96 7.98 -1.08
CA LYS A 38 10.43 8.67 -2.28
C LYS A 38 9.16 9.47 -1.98
N THR A 39 9.26 10.31 -0.95
CA THR A 39 8.13 11.03 -0.33
C THR A 39 8.01 12.48 -0.78
N GLU A 40 8.72 12.87 -1.85
CA GLU A 40 8.85 14.28 -2.23
C GLU A 40 7.54 14.86 -2.80
N ILE A 41 6.70 14.02 -3.39
CA ILE A 41 5.46 14.41 -4.06
C ILE A 41 4.21 13.83 -3.36
N ARG A 42 4.32 12.59 -2.91
CA ARG A 42 3.29 11.83 -2.20
C ARG A 42 3.92 11.04 -1.08
N GLN A 43 3.18 10.85 -0.01
CA GLN A 43 3.68 10.16 1.17
C GLN A 43 2.54 9.39 1.83
N TRP A 44 2.86 8.22 2.37
CA TRP A 44 1.96 7.47 3.23
C TRP A 44 1.89 8.15 4.58
N TYR A 45 0.67 8.48 4.99
CA TYR A 45 0.33 8.97 6.32
C TYR A 45 -0.50 7.92 7.04
N ARG A 46 -0.31 7.84 8.35
CA ARG A 46 -1.14 7.02 9.21
C ARG A 46 -2.39 7.80 9.60
N THR A 47 -3.54 7.18 9.40
CA THR A 47 -4.83 7.64 9.92
C THR A 47 -5.28 6.68 10.99
N THR A 48 -5.72 7.19 12.14
CA THR A 48 -6.25 6.39 13.26
C THR A 48 -7.68 6.79 13.56
N LYS A 49 -8.42 6.01 14.34
CA LYS A 49 -9.78 6.40 14.78
C LYS A 49 -9.88 7.75 15.50
N HIS A 50 -8.76 8.31 15.97
CA HIS A 50 -8.72 9.56 16.73
C HIS A 50 -8.02 10.70 16.00
N GLU A 51 -7.35 10.41 14.88
CA GLU A 51 -6.45 11.35 14.24
C GLU A 51 -6.45 11.13 12.73
N THR A 52 -6.72 12.22 11.99
CA THR A 52 -6.65 12.30 10.53
C THR A 52 -5.53 13.28 10.15
N PRO A 53 -4.66 12.95 9.18
CA PRO A 53 -3.69 13.90 8.65
C PRO A 53 -4.39 15.09 7.97
N GLU A 54 -3.95 16.32 8.23
CA GLU A 54 -4.47 17.52 7.55
C GLU A 54 -3.50 17.99 6.44
N ILE A 55 -3.33 17.17 5.39
CA ILE A 55 -2.32 17.42 4.34
C ILE A 55 -2.95 17.63 2.96
N GLY A 56 -2.98 18.88 2.53
CA GLY A 56 -3.42 19.26 1.19
C GLY A 56 -4.90 18.96 0.96
N ARG A 57 -5.24 18.51 -0.25
CA ARG A 57 -6.60 18.06 -0.57
C ARG A 57 -6.75 16.61 -0.12
N ASP A 58 -7.87 16.35 0.50
CA ASP A 58 -8.39 15.05 0.91
C ASP A 58 -9.88 15.27 1.18
N GLU A 59 -10.75 14.51 0.51
CA GLU A 59 -12.21 14.61 0.64
C GLU A 59 -12.80 13.39 1.36
N ASP A 60 -11.96 12.42 1.72
CA ASP A 60 -12.41 11.18 2.34
C ASP A 60 -12.67 11.37 3.84
N GLU A 61 -13.62 10.57 4.36
CA GLU A 61 -13.86 10.53 5.79
C GLU A 61 -12.83 9.63 6.49
N ASN A 62 -12.59 9.88 7.77
CA ASN A 62 -11.73 9.00 8.56
C ASN A 62 -12.36 7.60 8.71
N HIS A 63 -11.72 6.59 8.13
CA HIS A 63 -12.17 5.20 8.19
C HIS A 63 -11.47 4.35 9.26
N GLY A 64 -10.69 4.98 10.14
CA GLY A 64 -9.84 4.34 11.14
C GLY A 64 -10.62 3.46 12.11
N SER A 65 -11.79 3.89 12.58
CA SER A 65 -12.62 3.10 13.52
C SER A 65 -13.10 1.74 12.98
N SER A 66 -13.12 1.57 11.65
CA SER A 66 -13.54 0.34 10.97
C SER A 66 -12.36 -0.47 10.40
N ALA A 67 -11.16 0.11 10.41
CA ALA A 67 -9.93 -0.53 9.96
C ALA A 67 -9.46 -1.60 10.94
N SER A 68 -8.58 -2.50 10.48
CA SER A 68 -7.86 -3.38 11.41
C SER A 68 -7.06 -2.53 12.39
N ASN A 69 -6.98 -2.95 13.65
CA ASN A 69 -6.26 -2.23 14.70
C ASN A 69 -6.67 -0.74 14.91
N ASN A 70 -7.82 -0.33 14.39
CA ASN A 70 -8.30 1.06 14.36
C ASN A 70 -7.38 2.06 13.61
N ALA A 71 -6.57 1.60 12.65
CA ALA A 71 -5.64 2.43 11.91
C ALA A 71 -5.43 1.93 10.47
N TYR A 72 -4.98 2.82 9.60
CA TYR A 72 -4.60 2.49 8.22
C TYR A 72 -3.54 3.47 7.69
N LEU A 73 -3.03 3.18 6.49
CA LEU A 73 -2.18 4.10 5.74
C LEU A 73 -2.92 4.62 4.51
N GLU A 74 -2.67 5.89 4.22
CA GLU A 74 -3.30 6.66 3.14
C GLU A 74 -2.25 7.48 2.40
N ILE A 75 -2.36 7.61 1.08
CA ILE A 75 -1.36 8.31 0.27
C ILE A 75 -1.84 9.74 0.02
N LEU A 76 -1.22 10.70 0.72
CA LEU A 76 -1.64 12.10 0.69
C LEU A 76 -0.60 13.02 0.06
N PRO A 77 -1.03 14.20 -0.46
CA PRO A 77 -2.43 14.63 -0.61
C PRO A 77 -3.19 13.84 -1.68
N ASP A 78 -4.46 13.52 -1.45
CA ASP A 78 -5.36 12.99 -2.48
C ASP A 78 -5.84 14.14 -3.36
N THR A 79 -5.24 14.23 -4.54
CA THR A 79 -5.60 15.26 -5.51
C THR A 79 -6.47 14.73 -6.64
N ARG A 80 -6.80 13.44 -6.63
CA ARG A 80 -7.58 12.78 -7.67
C ARG A 80 -8.70 11.89 -7.12
N VAL A 81 -9.38 12.36 -6.08
CA VAL A 81 -10.63 11.83 -5.51
C VAL A 81 -11.59 11.21 -6.54
N THR A 82 -11.82 11.89 -7.69
CA THR A 82 -12.77 11.44 -8.71
C THR A 82 -12.21 11.46 -10.12
N HIS A 83 -12.90 10.80 -11.05
CA HIS A 83 -12.54 10.81 -12.47
C HIS A 83 -12.60 12.20 -13.14
N ASN A 84 -13.24 13.19 -12.51
CA ASN A 84 -13.30 14.57 -13.00
C ASN A 84 -12.00 15.32 -12.68
N ASP A 85 -11.22 14.82 -11.73
CA ASP A 85 -9.94 15.39 -11.34
C ASP A 85 -8.87 15.03 -12.37
N THR A 86 -7.98 16.00 -12.61
CA THR A 86 -6.96 15.86 -13.64
C THR A 86 -5.95 14.77 -13.27
N LEU A 87 -5.75 13.81 -14.17
CA LEU A 87 -4.71 12.80 -14.04
C LEU A 87 -3.32 13.42 -14.29
N ILE A 88 -2.47 13.39 -13.28
CA ILE A 88 -1.09 13.88 -13.29
C ILE A 88 -0.15 12.69 -13.08
N ARG A 89 0.49 12.24 -14.17
CA ARG A 89 1.48 11.14 -14.13
C ARG A 89 2.73 11.59 -13.36
N GLY A 90 3.17 10.77 -12.41
CA GLY A 90 4.24 11.12 -11.47
C GLY A 90 3.81 12.12 -10.39
N GLY A 91 2.52 12.46 -10.33
CA GLY A 91 1.89 13.28 -9.30
C GLY A 91 0.92 12.46 -8.48
N ASN A 92 -0.31 12.35 -8.97
CA ASN A 92 -1.41 11.58 -8.35
C ASN A 92 -1.55 10.16 -8.91
N PHE A 93 -0.72 9.80 -9.89
CA PHE A 93 -0.75 8.48 -10.47
C PHE A 93 0.64 8.05 -10.97
N SER A 94 1.04 6.82 -10.67
CA SER A 94 2.21 6.17 -11.23
C SER A 94 1.87 4.78 -11.73
N ASN A 95 1.95 4.55 -13.05
CA ASN A 95 1.85 3.19 -13.59
C ASN A 95 3.19 2.41 -13.50
N GLU A 96 4.27 3.11 -13.16
CA GLU A 96 5.60 2.53 -12.96
C GLU A 96 5.78 2.23 -11.46
N PRO A 97 6.02 0.95 -11.09
CA PRO A 97 6.19 0.58 -9.69
C PRO A 97 7.47 1.20 -9.11
N GLY A 98 7.46 1.45 -7.80
CA GLY A 98 8.64 1.90 -7.07
C GLY A 98 9.10 3.32 -7.42
N ARG A 99 8.25 4.14 -8.02
CA ARG A 99 8.60 5.53 -8.36
C ARG A 99 8.40 6.51 -7.21
N MET A 100 7.38 6.30 -6.38
CA MET A 100 7.01 7.24 -5.32
C MET A 100 6.23 6.56 -4.20
N ALA A 101 6.21 7.21 -3.03
CA ALA A 101 5.54 6.76 -1.81
C ALA A 101 5.71 5.26 -1.57
N ILE A 102 6.92 4.87 -1.17
CA ILE A 102 7.28 3.48 -0.93
C ILE A 102 7.32 3.22 0.57
N VAL A 103 6.59 2.22 1.04
CA VAL A 103 6.72 1.66 2.40
C VAL A 103 7.37 0.28 2.35
N ASN A 104 8.12 -0.04 3.39
CA ASN A 104 8.93 -1.25 3.51
C ASN A 104 8.59 -2.03 4.78
N TYR A 105 8.54 -3.35 4.67
CA TYR A 105 8.28 -4.29 5.76
C TYR A 105 9.35 -5.38 5.77
N LYS A 106 9.98 -5.61 6.93
CA LYS A 106 10.89 -6.74 7.10
C LYS A 106 10.09 -8.00 7.41
N VAL A 107 10.26 -9.02 6.58
CA VAL A 107 9.59 -10.31 6.75
C VAL A 107 10.63 -11.42 6.76
N ARG A 108 10.67 -12.20 7.84
CA ARG A 108 11.41 -13.47 7.89
C ARG A 108 10.56 -14.57 7.24
N ILE A 109 11.06 -15.07 6.12
CA ILE A 109 10.51 -16.22 5.39
C ILE A 109 11.24 -17.48 5.86
N ASN A 110 10.49 -18.43 6.41
CA ASN A 110 11.04 -19.71 6.88
C ASN A 110 10.93 -20.78 5.79
N ASN A 111 9.90 -20.71 4.94
CA ASN A 111 9.62 -21.67 3.87
C ASN A 111 9.68 -21.00 2.47
N PRO A 112 10.80 -21.09 1.74
CA PRO A 112 10.89 -20.52 0.40
C PRO A 112 9.82 -21.05 -0.55
N GLY A 113 9.35 -20.20 -1.47
CA GLY A 113 8.31 -20.54 -2.42
C GLY A 113 7.56 -19.32 -2.96
N ARG A 114 6.41 -19.57 -3.57
CA ARG A 114 5.51 -18.54 -4.07
C ARG A 114 4.56 -18.08 -2.97
N TYR A 115 4.60 -16.78 -2.68
CA TYR A 115 3.68 -16.12 -1.76
C TYR A 115 2.70 -15.26 -2.54
N TYR A 116 1.42 -15.61 -2.47
CA TYR A 116 0.35 -14.75 -2.97
C TYR A 116 0.17 -13.57 -2.03
N VAL A 117 0.25 -12.36 -2.57
CA VAL A 117 0.09 -11.16 -1.76
C VAL A 117 -1.36 -10.75 -1.80
N TRP A 118 -1.92 -10.54 -0.61
CA TRP A 118 -3.26 -10.02 -0.40
C TRP A 118 -3.13 -8.71 0.36
N VAL A 119 -3.89 -7.71 -0.05
CA VAL A 119 -3.97 -6.43 0.66
C VAL A 119 -5.42 -6.16 1.00
N ARG A 120 -5.66 -5.59 2.18
CA ARG A 120 -6.97 -5.11 2.60
C ARG A 120 -6.98 -3.60 2.46
N ALA A 121 -7.75 -3.08 1.52
CA ALA A 121 -7.84 -1.66 1.25
C ALA A 121 -9.28 -1.16 1.41
N PHE A 122 -9.42 0.10 1.75
CA PHE A 122 -10.67 0.85 1.65
C PHE A 122 -10.50 1.77 0.44
N SER A 123 -11.38 1.64 -0.55
CA SER A 123 -11.37 2.53 -1.70
C SER A 123 -12.78 3.11 -1.86
N THR A 124 -12.87 4.41 -1.94
CA THR A 124 -14.07 5.21 -2.15
C THR A 124 -14.44 5.25 -3.63
N GLY A 125 -13.45 5.19 -4.53
CA GLY A 125 -13.64 5.54 -5.94
C GLY A 125 -12.85 4.73 -6.97
N GLY A 126 -12.84 5.25 -8.21
CA GLY A 126 -12.09 4.67 -9.32
C GLY A 126 -10.60 4.96 -9.27
N GLU A 127 -10.20 5.91 -8.43
CA GLU A 127 -8.96 6.68 -8.57
C GLU A 127 -8.02 6.57 -7.37
N ASP A 128 -8.38 5.75 -6.39
CA ASP A 128 -7.73 5.49 -5.08
C ASP A 128 -7.62 3.96 -4.81
N ASN A 129 -7.47 3.19 -5.90
CA ASN A 129 -7.81 1.76 -5.88
C ASN A 129 -6.71 0.82 -6.35
N GLY A 130 -5.46 1.25 -6.23
CA GLY A 130 -4.35 0.42 -6.66
C GLY A 130 -3.02 0.72 -6.00
N VAL A 131 -2.21 -0.33 -5.92
CA VAL A 131 -0.82 -0.29 -5.46
C VAL A 131 0.04 -1.23 -6.29
N HIS A 132 1.35 -1.08 -6.14
CA HIS A 132 2.33 -2.06 -6.59
C HIS A 132 3.00 -2.73 -5.39
N VAL A 133 3.48 -3.94 -5.57
CA VAL A 133 4.20 -4.78 -4.61
C VAL A 133 5.60 -5.06 -5.13
N GLY A 134 6.59 -4.96 -4.25
CA GLY A 134 8.01 -5.19 -4.52
C GLY A 134 8.64 -6.16 -3.54
N LEU A 135 9.82 -6.66 -3.90
CA LEU A 135 10.62 -7.61 -3.13
C LEU A 135 12.10 -7.22 -3.23
N ASN A 136 12.74 -6.96 -2.09
CA ASN A 136 14.19 -6.72 -1.99
C ASN A 136 14.70 -5.58 -2.89
N GLY A 137 13.92 -4.52 -3.07
CA GLY A 137 14.23 -3.37 -3.92
C GLY A 137 13.73 -3.51 -5.37
N GLU A 138 13.34 -4.72 -5.77
CA GLU A 138 12.87 -5.05 -7.11
C GLU A 138 11.34 -5.03 -7.20
N TRP A 139 10.82 -4.86 -8.42
CA TRP A 139 9.37 -4.77 -8.69
C TRP A 139 8.94 -5.82 -9.73
N PRO A 140 8.77 -7.09 -9.30
CA PRO A 140 8.45 -8.20 -10.20
C PRO A 140 7.19 -7.95 -11.02
N ALA A 141 7.09 -8.56 -12.21
CA ALA A 141 5.92 -8.39 -13.08
C ALA A 141 4.61 -8.70 -12.35
N HIS A 142 4.57 -9.77 -11.55
CA HIS A 142 3.41 -10.18 -10.74
C HIS A 142 3.30 -9.44 -9.40
N GLY A 143 4.08 -8.39 -9.17
CA GLY A 143 3.85 -7.45 -8.07
C GLY A 143 3.05 -6.22 -8.50
N GLN A 144 2.87 -5.98 -9.80
CA GLN A 144 2.43 -4.67 -10.29
C GLN A 144 0.91 -4.58 -10.46
N ARG A 145 0.35 -3.38 -10.24
CA ARG A 145 -1.04 -3.04 -10.58
C ARG A 145 -2.06 -3.95 -9.88
N MET A 146 -1.87 -4.18 -8.58
CA MET A 146 -2.93 -4.74 -7.76
C MET A 146 -4.09 -3.74 -7.75
N GLN A 147 -5.32 -4.21 -7.96
CA GLN A 147 -6.48 -3.33 -8.12
C GLN A 147 -7.76 -3.82 -7.44
N TRP A 148 -8.54 -2.86 -6.92
CA TRP A 148 -9.86 -3.06 -6.33
C TRP A 148 -10.95 -2.39 -7.19
N CYS A 149 -11.65 -3.15 -8.02
CA CYS A 149 -12.91 -2.68 -8.63
C CYS A 149 -14.12 -2.93 -7.72
N ASP A 150 -14.15 -4.09 -7.08
CA ASP A 150 -15.21 -4.49 -6.17
C ASP A 150 -14.89 -3.98 -4.76
N GLY A 151 -15.91 -3.90 -3.91
CA GLY A 151 -15.69 -3.65 -2.49
C GLY A 151 -15.52 -2.18 -2.11
N LYS A 152 -16.08 -1.26 -2.91
CA LYS A 152 -16.06 0.18 -2.61
C LYS A 152 -16.72 0.52 -1.28
N ASN A 153 -16.21 1.54 -0.61
CA ASN A 153 -16.67 2.05 0.68
C ASN A 153 -16.68 0.99 1.80
N LYS A 154 -15.77 0.01 1.72
CA LYS A 154 -15.56 -1.00 2.77
C LYS A 154 -14.16 -1.63 2.67
N TRP A 155 -13.60 -2.00 3.81
CA TRP A 155 -12.33 -2.73 3.88
C TRP A 155 -12.41 -4.10 3.20
N THR A 156 -11.76 -4.25 2.06
CA THR A 156 -11.86 -5.42 1.19
C THR A 156 -10.49 -6.04 0.91
N TRP A 157 -10.38 -7.34 1.15
CA TRP A 157 -9.21 -8.12 0.71
C TRP A 157 -9.26 -8.37 -0.80
N ALA A 158 -8.16 -8.09 -1.49
CA ALA A 158 -8.01 -8.46 -2.90
C ALA A 158 -6.59 -8.93 -3.23
N SER A 159 -6.51 -9.72 -4.31
CA SER A 159 -5.28 -10.16 -4.96
C SER A 159 -5.55 -10.37 -6.46
N LYS A 160 -5.73 -9.25 -7.17
CA LYS A 160 -6.05 -9.21 -8.61
C LYS A 160 -5.10 -8.27 -9.34
N GLN A 161 -4.47 -8.74 -10.41
CA GLN A 161 -3.57 -7.92 -11.22
C GLN A 161 -4.30 -7.34 -12.42
N ARG A 162 -4.39 -6.01 -12.51
CA ARG A 162 -4.89 -5.33 -13.71
C ARG A 162 -4.04 -5.67 -14.92
N THR A 163 -4.70 -6.08 -16.01
CA THR A 163 -4.09 -6.19 -17.34
C THR A 163 -4.76 -5.24 -18.32
N LYS A 164 -4.28 -5.22 -19.58
CA LYS A 164 -4.92 -4.45 -20.64
C LYS A 164 -6.28 -5.06 -21.01
N GLU A 165 -6.38 -6.39 -20.96
CA GLU A 165 -7.56 -7.17 -21.33
C GLU A 165 -8.57 -7.27 -20.18
N VAL A 166 -8.09 -7.32 -18.93
CA VAL A 166 -8.92 -7.46 -17.74
C VAL A 166 -8.69 -6.27 -16.82
N HIS A 167 -9.50 -5.22 -17.03
CA HIS A 167 -9.40 -3.96 -16.31
C HIS A 167 -9.55 -4.14 -14.79
N CYS A 168 -10.43 -5.02 -14.32
CA CYS A 168 -10.62 -5.26 -12.88
C CYS A 168 -9.67 -6.31 -12.28
N GLY A 169 -8.71 -6.73 -13.09
CA GLY A 169 -7.63 -7.61 -12.73
C GLY A 169 -7.96 -9.09 -12.75
N VAL A 170 -6.93 -9.86 -13.06
CA VAL A 170 -6.95 -11.32 -13.07
C VAL A 170 -6.62 -11.81 -11.66
N PRO A 171 -7.47 -12.67 -11.03
CA PRO A 171 -7.21 -13.19 -9.70
C PRO A 171 -5.96 -14.07 -9.66
N HIS A 172 -5.30 -14.13 -8.49
CA HIS A 172 -4.10 -14.95 -8.25
C HIS A 172 -2.91 -14.63 -9.17
N GLN A 173 -2.85 -13.39 -9.68
CA GLN A 173 -1.72 -12.89 -10.47
C GLN A 173 -0.86 -11.90 -9.71
N ILE A 174 -1.18 -11.66 -8.43
CA ILE A 174 -0.33 -10.89 -7.52
C ILE A 174 0.41 -11.84 -6.58
N TYR A 175 1.70 -12.03 -6.81
CA TYR A 175 2.55 -12.92 -6.03
C TYR A 175 4.03 -12.52 -6.07
N LEU A 176 4.77 -13.00 -5.09
CA LEU A 176 6.22 -12.89 -4.98
C LEU A 176 6.82 -14.30 -4.95
N ASP A 177 7.79 -14.55 -5.82
CA ASP A 177 8.58 -15.78 -5.79
C ASP A 177 9.83 -15.53 -4.92
N ILE A 178 9.90 -16.18 -3.76
CA ILE A 178 10.98 -16.00 -2.77
C ILE A 178 11.80 -17.28 -2.71
N ALA A 179 13.00 -17.25 -3.29
CA ALA A 179 13.83 -18.43 -3.49
C ALA A 179 14.62 -18.87 -2.25
N GLU A 180 14.87 -17.96 -1.31
CA GLU A 180 15.73 -18.18 -0.16
C GLU A 180 14.98 -17.92 1.14
N SER A 181 15.33 -18.65 2.19
CA SER A 181 14.83 -18.37 3.54
C SER A 181 15.65 -17.24 4.14
N GLY A 182 15.04 -16.40 4.96
CA GLY A 182 15.74 -15.28 5.58
C GLY A 182 14.87 -14.05 5.72
N ILE A 183 15.49 -12.92 6.04
CA ILE A 183 14.79 -11.64 6.12
C ILE A 183 14.76 -11.00 4.74
N HIS A 184 13.56 -10.77 4.23
CA HIS A 184 13.27 -10.08 2.99
C HIS A 184 12.64 -8.71 3.27
N ASP A 185 12.78 -7.83 2.30
CA ASP A 185 12.09 -6.54 2.26
C ASP A 185 10.88 -6.67 1.34
N ILE A 186 9.68 -6.65 1.93
CA ILE A 186 8.43 -6.59 1.15
C ILE A 186 8.01 -5.14 1.09
N GLN A 187 7.72 -4.67 -0.12
CA GLN A 187 7.53 -3.24 -0.38
C GLN A 187 6.20 -2.98 -1.06
N PHE A 188 5.62 -1.82 -0.78
CA PHE A 188 4.44 -1.33 -1.49
C PHE A 188 4.71 0.08 -1.98
N SER A 189 4.30 0.38 -3.21
CA SER A 189 4.39 1.72 -3.77
C SER A 189 3.09 2.17 -4.39
N MET A 190 2.92 3.49 -4.40
CA MET A 190 1.77 4.14 -4.98
C MET A 190 1.56 3.75 -6.44
N ARG A 191 0.31 3.45 -6.77
CA ARG A 191 -0.17 3.50 -8.16
C ARG A 191 -1.11 4.68 -8.35
N GLU A 192 -2.01 4.89 -7.40
CA GLU A 192 -2.94 6.01 -7.26
C GLU A 192 -2.70 6.69 -5.89
N ASP A 193 -2.93 8.00 -5.76
CA ASP A 193 -3.10 8.66 -4.45
C ASP A 193 -4.52 8.44 -3.90
N GLY A 194 -4.75 8.75 -2.62
CA GLY A 194 -5.89 8.22 -1.86
C GLY A 194 -5.54 6.85 -1.28
#